data_AF-A0A143G373-F1
#
_entry.id   AF-A0A143G373-F1
#
_cell.length_a   1.000
_cell.length_b   1.000
_cell.length_c   1.000
_cell.angle_alpha   90.00
_cell.angle_beta   90.00
_cell.angle_gamma   90.00
#
_symmetry.space_group_name_H-M   'P 1'
#
loop_
_entity.id
_entity.type
_entity.pdbx_description
1 polymer ?
#
loop_
_entity_poly.entity_id
_entity_poly.type
_entity_poly.pdbx_seq_one_letter_code
_entity_poly.pdbx_strand_id
1 'polypeptide(L)'
;MKSNLAQQVIQNNPDTDFLTGDVVVYMNHIKIDDLKMVEAFQPAEYYWLEGDQLVHRTDIQLASPAELMAKRRLSAVERSIAEVS
;
A
#
# COMPACT_ATOMS: atom_id res chain seq x y z
N MET A 1 -2.57 -31.15 8.50
CA MET A 1 -3.05 -30.17 7.50
C MET A 1 -2.01 -29.06 7.46
N LYS A 2 -1.34 -28.84 6.32
CA LYS A 2 -0.26 -27.85 6.21
C LYS A 2 -0.90 -26.50 5.86
N SER A 3 -0.97 -25.60 6.83
CA SER A 3 -1.39 -24.22 6.57
C SER A 3 -0.29 -23.55 5.73
N ASN A 4 -0.64 -23.04 4.56
CA ASN A 4 0.29 -22.26 3.73
C ASN A 4 0.67 -20.98 4.49
N LEU A 5 1.94 -20.57 4.45
CA LEU A 5 2.44 -19.39 5.17
C LEU A 5 1.63 -18.12 4.87
N ALA A 6 1.08 -18.00 3.65
CA ALA A 6 0.20 -16.89 3.25
C ALA A 6 -1.09 -16.80 4.10
N GLN A 7 -1.62 -17.92 4.59
CA GLN A 7 -2.85 -17.94 5.41
C GLN A 7 -2.59 -17.56 6.88
N GLN A 8 -1.37 -17.73 7.38
CA GLN A 8 -1.02 -17.34 8.75
C GLN A 8 -0.84 -15.83 8.90
N VAL A 9 -0.43 -15.13 7.83
CA VAL A 9 -0.29 -13.67 7.83
C VAL A 9 -1.65 -13.00 7.97
N ILE A 10 -2.67 -13.52 7.27
CA ILE A 10 -4.04 -12.98 7.27
C ILE A 10 -4.76 -13.25 8.60
N GLN A 11 -4.49 -14.40 9.25
CA GLN A 11 -5.16 -14.76 10.50
C GLN A 11 -4.63 -14.02 11.74
N ASN A 12 -3.41 -13.49 11.69
CA ASN A 12 -2.79 -12.85 12.87
C ASN A 12 -3.01 -11.34 12.95
N ASN A 13 -3.63 -10.71 11.94
CA ASN A 13 -4.00 -9.30 11.98
C ASN A 13 -5.26 -9.06 11.12
N PRO A 14 -6.46 -9.30 11.68
CA PRO A 14 -7.71 -8.96 11.00
C PRO A 14 -7.93 -7.44 10.84
N ASP A 15 -7.06 -6.59 11.42
CA ASP A 15 -7.15 -5.13 11.45
C ASP A 15 -6.03 -4.41 10.65
N THR A 16 -5.18 -5.15 9.93
CA THR A 16 -4.19 -4.51 9.05
C THR A 16 -4.79 -4.18 7.70
N ASP A 17 -4.87 -2.89 7.40
CA ASP A 17 -5.39 -2.38 6.12
C ASP A 17 -4.53 -2.69 4.91
N PHE A 18 -3.26 -3.02 5.13
CA PHE A 18 -2.29 -3.34 4.10
C PHE A 18 -1.54 -4.61 4.48
N LEU A 19 -1.35 -5.50 3.51
CA LEU A 19 -0.59 -6.74 3.65
C LEU A 19 0.80 -6.59 3.01
N THR A 20 1.77 -7.39 3.49
CA THR A 20 3.06 -7.50 2.81
C THR A 20 2.87 -7.89 1.34
N GLY A 21 3.49 -7.13 0.43
CA GLY A 21 3.33 -7.27 -1.02
C GLY A 21 2.31 -6.32 -1.63
N ASP A 22 1.49 -5.64 -0.83
CA ASP A 22 0.62 -4.59 -1.33
C ASP A 22 1.43 -3.38 -1.77
N VAL A 23 0.98 -2.74 -2.84
CA VAL A 23 1.57 -1.50 -3.31
C VAL A 23 0.74 -0.34 -2.79
N VAL A 24 1.40 0.54 -2.06
CA VAL A 24 0.83 1.72 -1.44
C VAL A 24 1.46 2.97 -2.01
N VAL A 25 0.79 4.08 -1.78
CA VAL A 25 1.16 5.40 -2.27
C VAL A 25 0.92 6.40 -1.16
N TYR A 26 1.78 7.40 -1.07
CA TYR A 26 1.70 8.42 -0.03
C TYR A 26 0.45 9.28 -0.14
N MET A 27 -0.08 9.74 0.99
CA MET A 27 -1.18 10.70 1.04
C MET A 27 -0.74 12.08 0.54
N ASN A 28 -1.70 12.91 0.11
CA ASN A 28 -1.43 14.17 -0.59
C ASN A 28 -0.64 15.21 0.24
N HIS A 29 -0.58 15.09 1.57
CA HIS A 29 0.26 15.96 2.41
C HIS A 29 1.75 15.63 2.31
N ILE A 30 2.10 14.47 1.76
CA ILE A 30 3.46 14.02 1.49
C ILE A 30 3.72 14.17 -0.01
N LYS A 31 4.70 15.00 -0.37
CA LYS A 31 5.07 15.30 -1.76
C LYS A 31 5.97 14.21 -2.35
N ILE A 32 5.53 12.97 -2.28
CA ILE A 32 6.21 11.81 -2.85
C ILE A 32 5.22 11.08 -3.74
N ASP A 33 5.49 11.08 -5.04
CA ASP A 33 4.62 10.48 -6.06
C ASP A 33 5.03 9.03 -6.39
N ASP A 34 5.89 8.43 -5.57
CA ASP A 34 6.37 7.07 -5.75
C ASP A 34 5.38 6.04 -5.21
N LEU A 35 5.30 4.92 -5.94
CA LEU A 35 4.68 3.70 -5.46
C LEU A 35 5.69 2.95 -4.60
N LYS A 36 5.24 2.46 -3.46
CA LYS A 36 6.05 1.69 -2.53
C LYS A 36 5.37 0.39 -2.19
N MET A 37 6.13 -0.69 -2.14
CA MET A 37 5.62 -1.98 -1.71
C MET A 37 5.73 -2.10 -0.20
N VAL A 38 4.71 -2.62 0.46
CA VAL A 38 4.74 -2.96 1.88
C VAL A 38 5.62 -4.20 2.07
N GLU A 39 6.69 -4.06 2.85
CA GLU A 39 7.60 -5.15 3.17
C GLU A 39 7.19 -5.84 4.46
N ALA A 40 6.86 -5.07 5.51
CA ALA A 40 6.47 -5.63 6.79
C ALA A 40 5.53 -4.70 7.56
N PHE A 41 4.57 -5.29 8.27
CA PHE A 41 3.80 -4.59 9.29
C PHE A 41 4.60 -4.42 10.59
N GLN A 42 4.39 -3.31 11.28
CA GLN A 42 4.94 -3.02 12.61
C GLN A 42 3.80 -2.72 13.60
N PRO A 43 4.01 -2.99 14.90
CA PRO A 43 3.07 -2.60 15.93
C PRO A 43 2.75 -1.09 15.87
N ALA A 44 1.58 -0.70 16.39
CA ALA A 44 1.10 0.69 16.38
C ALA A 44 0.82 1.26 14.97
N GLU A 45 0.32 0.44 14.05
CA GLU A 45 -0.16 0.87 12.72
C GLU A 45 0.94 1.45 11.81
N TYR A 46 2.19 1.04 12.04
CA TYR A 46 3.31 1.39 11.17
C TYR A 46 3.59 0.29 10.14
N TYR A 47 4.14 0.70 9.00
CA TYR A 47 4.47 -0.18 7.89
C TYR A 47 5.89 0.13 7.39
N TRP A 48 6.69 -0.91 7.23
CA TRP A 48 7.93 -0.84 6.48
C TRP A 48 7.62 -0.95 5.00
N LEU A 49 8.11 0.05 4.26
CA LEU A 49 8.03 0.13 2.82
C LEU A 49 9.39 -0.16 2.19
N GLU A 50 9.34 -0.58 0.93
CA GLU A 50 10.52 -0.79 0.08
C GLU A 50 11.48 0.40 0.16
N GLY A 51 12.72 0.08 0.57
CA GLY A 51 13.78 1.05 0.77
C GLY A 51 13.93 1.52 2.22
N ASP A 52 13.61 0.65 3.18
CA ASP A 52 13.75 0.90 4.63
C ASP A 52 12.97 2.16 5.09
N GLN A 53 11.80 2.40 4.51
CA GLN A 53 11.01 3.59 4.81
C GLN A 53 9.85 3.22 5.76
N LEU A 54 9.87 3.77 6.97
CA LEU A 54 8.82 3.55 7.97
C LEU A 54 7.73 4.62 7.84
N VAL A 55 6.48 4.19 7.70
CA VAL A 55 5.33 5.08 7.54
C VAL A 55 4.18 4.67 8.44
N HIS A 56 3.35 5.64 8.85
CA HIS A 56 2.11 5.34 9.55
C HIS A 56 0.99 5.04 8.55
N ARG A 57 0.03 4.19 8.93
CA ARG A 57 -1.17 3.87 8.13
C ARG A 57 -1.86 5.09 7.53
N THR A 58 -1.97 6.19 8.28
CA THR A 58 -2.66 7.41 7.86
C THR A 58 -1.91 8.22 6.81
N ASP A 59 -0.63 7.91 6.60
CA ASP A 59 0.24 8.59 5.64
C ASP A 59 0.28 7.89 4.29
N ILE A 60 -0.33 6.71 4.18
CA ILE A 60 -0.36 5.89 2.97
C ILE A 60 -1.76 5.40 2.64
N GLN A 61 -2.00 5.05 1.37
CA GLN A 61 -3.20 4.35 0.91
C GLN A 61 -2.84 3.31 -0.15
N LEU A 62 -3.73 2.36 -0.41
CA LEU A 62 -3.58 1.42 -1.53
C LEU A 62 -3.47 2.17 -2.86
N ALA A 63 -2.54 1.71 -3.69
CA ALA A 63 -2.41 2.19 -5.05
C ALA A 63 -3.63 1.76 -5.86
N SER A 64 -4.23 2.70 -6.59
CA SER A 64 -5.30 2.39 -7.52
C SER A 64 -4.75 1.59 -8.71
N PRO A 65 -5.56 0.76 -9.39
CA PRO A 65 -5.12 0.01 -10.58
C PRO A 65 -4.48 0.89 -11.65
N ALA A 66 -4.99 2.10 -11.82
CA ALA A 66 -4.44 3.09 -12.74
C ALA A 66 -3.02 3.55 -12.34
N GLU A 67 -2.74 3.68 -11.05
CA GLU A 67 -1.40 4.02 -10.52
C GLU A 67 -0.43 2.85 -10.68
N LEU A 68 -0.91 1.61 -10.48
CA LEU A 68 -0.13 0.40 -10.75
C LEU A 68 0.26 0.30 -12.22
N MET A 69 -0.67 0.58 -13.14
CA MET A 69 -0.40 0.60 -14.58
C MET A 69 0.57 1.71 -14.97
N ALA A 70 0.43 2.89 -14.36
CA ALA A 70 1.29 4.04 -14.63
C ALA A 70 2.65 3.96 -13.90
N LYS A 71 2.81 3.03 -12.95
CA LYS A 71 3.96 2.90 -12.04
C LYS A 71 4.34 4.22 -11.32
N ARG A 72 3.36 5.11 -11.16
CA ARG A 72 3.51 6.43 -10.53
C ARG A 72 2.19 6.83 -9.89
N ARG A 73 2.25 7.69 -8.88
CA ARG A 73 1.07 8.37 -8.36
C ARG A 73 0.41 9.15 -9.49
N LEU A 74 -0.88 8.90 -9.70
CA LEU A 74 -1.66 9.64 -10.69
C LEU A 74 -2.20 10.91 -10.05
N SER A 75 -2.19 12.00 -10.81
CA SER A 75 -2.87 13.21 -10.40
C SER A 75 -4.38 12.95 -10.26
N ALA A 76 -5.08 13.74 -9.45
CA ALA A 76 -6.52 13.58 -9.24
C ALA A 76 -7.31 13.53 -10.57
N VAL A 77 -6.84 14.26 -11.60
CA VAL A 77 -7.43 14.27 -12.94
C VAL A 77 -7.23 12.93 -13.65
N GLU A 78 -6.05 12.33 -13.57
CA GLU A 78 -5.75 11.05 -14.23
C GLU A 78 -6.49 9.88 -13.54
N ARG A 79 -6.65 9.91 -12.21
CA ARG A 79 -7.49 8.94 -11.48
C ARG A 79 -8.94 8.96 -11.97
N SER A 80 -9.52 10.15 -12.14
CA SER A 80 -10.90 10.30 -12.62
C SER A 80 -11.12 9.87 -14.07
N ILE A 81 -10.09 9.84 -14.91
CA ILE A 81 -10.22 9.38 -16.31
C ILE A 81 -10.16 7.85 -16.39
N ALA A 82 -9.35 7.21 -15.54
CA ALA A 82 -9.15 5.76 -15.58
C ALA A 82 -10.32 4.92 -15.03
N GLU A 83 -11.23 5.53 -14.25
CA GLU A 83 -12.41 4.85 -13.69
C GLU A 83 -13.67 4.89 -14.60
N VAL A 84 -13.60 5.57 -15.76
CA VAL A 84 -14.78 5.90 -16.59
C VAL A 84 -14.71 5.28 -18.00
N SER A 85 -14.07 4.12 -18.19
CA SER A 85 -14.08 3.41 -19.49
C SER A 85 -14.30 1.92 -19.35
#